data_AF-W5WAN4-F1
#
_entry.id   AF-W5WAN4-F1
#
_cell.length_a   1.000
_cell.length_b   1.000
_cell.length_c   1.000
_cell.angle_alpha   90.00
_cell.angle_beta   90.00
_cell.angle_gamma   90.00
#
_symmetry.space_group_name_H-M   'P 1'
#
loop_
_entity.id
_entity.type
_entity.pdbx_description
1 polymer ?
#
loop_
_entity_poly.entity_id
_entity_poly.type
_entity_poly.pdbx_seq_one_letter_code
_entity_poly.pdbx_strand_id
1 'polypeptide(L)'
;MLRKTAAAAGVIAFGLLVVGAGSAQAQEVPSARMAIAGDGCTNAPDNYGEANFRPACDAHDNCYSAGSPFSRLTCDQVLLYDLTQACDNTYSAINPLRYSCEGVAGGYYNAVRTFGRSHYEGSGDPS
;
A
#
# COMPACT_ATOMS: atom_id res chain seq x y z
N MET A 1 57.86 61.94 3.96
CA MET A 1 57.68 62.39 2.56
C MET A 1 56.95 61.31 1.79
N LEU A 2 55.97 61.75 1.00
CA LEU A 2 55.00 60.99 0.24
C LEU A 2 55.63 60.34 -1.02
N ARG A 3 55.25 59.10 -1.40
CA ARG A 3 54.63 58.75 -2.72
C ARG A 3 54.71 57.26 -3.12
N LYS A 4 53.50 56.71 -3.29
CA LYS A 4 52.93 55.97 -4.45
C LYS A 4 53.60 54.71 -5.00
N THR A 5 52.79 53.64 -5.09
CA THR A 5 52.42 52.79 -6.27
C THR A 5 52.06 51.37 -5.77
N ALA A 6 51.19 50.55 -6.34
CA ALA A 6 50.07 50.64 -7.28
C ALA A 6 49.21 49.37 -7.01
N ALA A 7 47.89 49.46 -7.03
CA ALA A 7 47.03 48.27 -6.99
C ALA A 7 46.90 47.73 -8.42
N ALA A 8 47.42 46.53 -8.69
CA ALA A 8 47.20 45.83 -9.95
C ALA A 8 45.92 44.98 -9.84
N ALA A 9 45.01 45.23 -10.78
CA ALA A 9 43.75 44.52 -10.94
C ALA A 9 43.99 43.05 -11.31
N GLY A 10 43.62 42.15 -10.41
CA GLY A 10 43.41 40.74 -10.73
C GLY A 10 41.96 40.54 -11.14
N VAL A 11 41.69 40.48 -12.43
CA VAL A 11 40.40 39.99 -12.95
C VAL A 11 40.35 38.51 -12.63
N ILE A 12 39.69 38.13 -11.53
CA ILE A 12 39.34 36.73 -11.32
C ILE A 12 38.12 36.47 -12.19
N ALA A 13 38.36 35.82 -13.32
CA ALA A 13 37.34 35.11 -14.06
C ALA A 13 36.77 34.01 -13.16
N PHE A 14 35.82 34.38 -12.30
CA PHE A 14 35.00 33.41 -11.61
C PHE A 14 34.03 32.84 -12.63
N GLY A 15 34.34 31.60 -13.01
CA GLY A 15 33.57 30.79 -13.92
C GLY A 15 32.08 30.83 -13.62
N LEU A 16 31.33 30.83 -14.71
CA LEU A 16 29.91 30.61 -14.81
C LEU A 16 29.45 29.59 -13.76
N LEU A 17 28.72 30.05 -12.74
CA LEU A 17 27.93 29.18 -11.89
C LEU A 17 26.82 28.61 -12.77
N VAL A 18 27.04 27.42 -13.31
CA VAL A 18 26.00 26.64 -13.94
C VAL A 18 25.05 26.22 -12.83
N VAL A 19 23.94 26.95 -12.67
CA VAL A 19 22.85 26.57 -11.78
C VAL A 19 22.15 25.40 -12.47
N GLY A 20 22.63 24.18 -12.24
CA GLY A 20 21.96 22.98 -12.69
C GLY A 20 20.64 22.86 -11.94
N ALA A 21 19.53 23.09 -12.63
CA ALA A 21 18.21 22.66 -12.19
C ALA A 21 18.19 21.13 -12.19
N GLY A 22 18.57 20.54 -11.05
CA GLY A 22 18.41 19.11 -10.82
C GLY A 22 16.93 18.77 -10.84
N SER A 23 16.48 18.08 -11.87
CA SER A 23 15.17 17.41 -11.89
C SER A 23 15.13 16.41 -10.73
N ALA A 24 14.22 16.63 -9.79
CA ALA A 24 13.89 15.68 -8.75
C ALA A 24 13.48 14.37 -9.41
N GLN A 25 14.35 13.37 -9.38
CA GLN A 25 14.00 12.02 -9.77
C GLN A 25 13.15 11.45 -8.64
N ALA A 26 11.90 11.13 -8.94
CA ALA A 26 11.07 10.33 -8.07
C ALA A 26 11.79 8.99 -7.87
N GLN A 27 12.35 8.79 -6.68
CA GLN A 27 12.92 7.51 -6.30
C GLN A 27 11.75 6.56 -6.09
N GLU A 28 11.61 5.59 -6.99
CA GLU A 28 10.72 4.45 -6.78
C GLU A 28 11.14 3.78 -5.47
N VAL A 29 10.28 3.87 -4.47
CA VAL A 29 10.47 3.16 -3.21
C VAL A 29 10.39 1.67 -3.58
N PRO A 30 11.44 0.86 -3.35
CA PRO A 30 11.36 -0.57 -3.61
C PRO A 30 10.18 -1.11 -2.81
N SER A 31 9.22 -1.69 -3.52
CA SER A 31 8.01 -2.29 -2.94
C SER A 31 8.42 -3.12 -1.74
N ALA A 32 7.82 -2.81 -0.59
CA ALA A 32 8.17 -3.39 0.69
C ALA A 32 8.30 -4.91 0.56
N ARG A 33 9.51 -5.41 0.86
CA ARG A 33 9.79 -6.73 1.45
C ARG A 33 8.83 -7.83 0.99
N MET A 34 9.21 -8.55 -0.06
CA MET A 34 8.80 -9.93 -0.35
C MET A 34 7.43 -10.27 0.23
N ALA A 35 6.36 -9.83 -0.42
CA ALA A 35 5.05 -10.42 -0.17
C ALA A 35 5.25 -11.93 -0.29
N ILE A 36 5.05 -12.68 0.81
CA ILE A 36 4.58 -14.04 0.65
C ILE A 36 3.32 -13.84 -0.20
N ALA A 37 3.40 -14.21 -1.48
CA ALA A 37 2.27 -14.08 -2.37
C ALA A 37 1.15 -14.88 -1.72
N GLY A 38 0.13 -14.19 -1.22
CA GLY A 38 -1.10 -14.84 -0.81
C GLY A 38 -1.65 -15.65 -1.97
N ASP A 39 -2.47 -16.64 -1.68
CA ASP A 39 -3.11 -17.42 -2.75
C ASP A 39 -4.25 -16.64 -3.43
N GLY A 40 -4.48 -15.41 -2.98
CA GLY A 40 -5.57 -14.55 -3.39
C GLY A 40 -6.81 -14.91 -2.58
N CYS A 41 -7.98 -14.75 -3.17
CA CYS A 41 -9.22 -15.08 -2.49
C CYS A 41 -9.53 -16.58 -2.61
N THR A 42 -8.66 -17.50 -2.16
CA THR A 42 -8.66 -18.98 -2.28
C THR A 42 -9.87 -19.68 -2.93
N ASN A 43 -11.10 -19.45 -2.44
CA ASN A 43 -12.35 -20.09 -2.87
C ASN A 43 -13.43 -19.11 -3.35
N ALA A 44 -13.02 -17.90 -3.73
CA ALA A 44 -13.86 -16.80 -4.15
C ALA A 44 -13.16 -16.01 -5.29
N PRO A 45 -13.90 -15.22 -6.07
CA PRO A 45 -13.29 -14.38 -7.10
C PRO A 45 -12.28 -13.36 -6.54
N ASP A 46 -11.17 -13.15 -7.24
CA ASP A 46 -10.20 -12.08 -6.89
C ASP A 46 -10.72 -10.66 -7.20
N ASN A 47 -11.95 -10.54 -7.73
CA ASN A 47 -12.54 -9.27 -8.14
C ASN A 47 -14.07 -9.26 -8.06
N TYR A 48 -14.64 -8.07 -7.89
CA TYR A 48 -16.06 -7.78 -8.12
C TYR A 48 -16.19 -6.74 -9.23
N GLY A 49 -16.49 -7.18 -10.44
CA GLY A 49 -16.40 -6.32 -11.63
C GLY A 49 -14.97 -5.76 -11.75
N GLU A 50 -14.84 -4.43 -11.72
CA GLU A 50 -13.56 -3.71 -11.77
C GLU A 50 -12.89 -3.52 -10.40
N ALA A 51 -13.55 -3.92 -9.30
CA ALA A 51 -12.97 -3.82 -7.97
C ALA A 51 -12.03 -5.00 -7.73
N ASN A 52 -10.73 -4.70 -7.54
CA ASN A 52 -9.70 -5.69 -7.31
C ASN A 52 -9.63 -6.06 -5.82
N PHE A 53 -10.02 -7.29 -5.48
CA PHE A 53 -10.05 -7.81 -4.11
C PHE A 53 -8.77 -8.55 -3.73
N ARG A 54 -7.97 -8.98 -4.72
CA ARG A 54 -6.75 -9.74 -4.48
C ARG A 54 -5.81 -9.12 -3.44
N PRO A 55 -5.51 -7.80 -3.44
CA PRO A 55 -4.62 -7.21 -2.43
C PRO A 55 -5.14 -7.36 -1.00
N ALA A 56 -6.46 -7.29 -0.79
CA ALA A 56 -7.08 -7.48 0.51
C ALA A 56 -6.99 -8.94 0.97
N CYS A 57 -7.21 -9.89 0.06
CA CYS A 57 -7.07 -11.32 0.34
C CYS A 57 -5.60 -11.68 0.63
N ASP A 58 -4.64 -11.18 -0.17
CA ASP A 58 -3.21 -11.40 0.10
C ASP A 58 -2.78 -10.82 1.47
N ALA A 59 -3.34 -9.67 1.88
CA ALA A 59 -3.08 -9.11 3.20
C ALA A 59 -3.70 -9.97 4.33
N HIS A 60 -4.87 -10.55 4.10
CA HIS A 60 -5.53 -11.47 5.04
C HIS A 60 -4.72 -12.76 5.24
N ASP A 61 -4.20 -13.36 4.17
CA ASP A 61 -3.32 -14.53 4.25
C ASP A 61 -2.08 -14.24 5.09
N ASN A 62 -1.44 -13.08 4.86
CA ASN A 62 -0.29 -12.65 5.65
C ASN A 62 -0.67 -12.46 7.13
N CYS A 63 -1.86 -11.93 7.42
CA CYS A 63 -2.36 -11.80 8.79
C CYS A 63 -2.66 -13.15 9.45
N TYR A 64 -3.12 -14.14 8.68
CA TYR A 64 -3.36 -15.51 9.13
C TYR A 64 -2.08 -16.32 9.31
N SER A 65 -0.98 -15.91 8.68
CA SER A 65 0.27 -16.67 8.66
C SER A 65 0.92 -16.85 10.03
N ALA A 66 1.71 -17.92 10.14
CA ALA A 66 2.49 -18.23 11.32
C ALA A 66 3.37 -17.05 11.76
N GLY A 67 3.29 -16.71 13.06
CA GLY A 67 4.06 -15.60 13.64
C GLY A 67 3.37 -14.24 13.61
N SER A 68 2.22 -14.11 12.93
CA SER A 68 1.34 -12.95 13.09
C SER A 68 0.83 -12.85 14.54
N PRO A 69 0.88 -11.66 15.19
CA PRO A 69 0.39 -11.48 16.55
C PRO A 69 -1.11 -11.09 16.60
N PHE A 70 -1.75 -10.88 15.45
CA PHE A 70 -3.13 -10.40 15.38
C PHE A 70 -4.12 -11.53 15.59
N SER A 71 -5.23 -11.26 16.29
CA SER A 71 -6.31 -12.24 16.42
C SER A 71 -6.96 -12.53 15.06
N ARG A 72 -7.57 -13.71 14.94
CA ARG A 72 -8.34 -14.09 13.76
C ARG A 72 -9.43 -13.05 13.45
N LEU A 73 -10.17 -12.63 14.48
CA LEU A 73 -11.18 -11.58 14.35
C LEU A 73 -10.61 -10.26 13.80
N THR A 74 -9.44 -9.83 14.27
CA THR A 74 -8.80 -8.62 13.76
C THR A 74 -8.43 -8.77 12.28
N CYS A 75 -7.83 -9.90 11.89
CA CYS A 75 -7.52 -10.18 10.49
C CYS A 75 -8.78 -10.15 9.61
N ASP A 76 -9.86 -10.80 10.06
CA ASP A 76 -11.11 -10.88 9.31
C ASP A 76 -11.77 -9.48 9.17
N GLN A 77 -11.71 -8.65 10.21
CA GLN A 77 -12.21 -7.27 10.16
C GLN A 77 -11.41 -6.38 9.20
N VAL A 78 -10.09 -6.55 9.17
CA VAL A 78 -9.22 -5.86 8.22
C VAL A 78 -9.55 -6.28 6.79
N LEU A 79 -9.79 -7.57 6.54
CA LEU A 79 -10.25 -8.06 5.24
C LEU A 79 -11.54 -7.34 4.81
N LEU A 80 -12.56 -7.26 5.68
CA LEU A 80 -13.80 -6.56 5.36
C LEU A 80 -13.55 -5.09 5.00
N TYR A 81 -12.73 -4.41 5.79
CA TYR A 81 -12.39 -3.02 5.57
C TYR A 81 -11.69 -2.82 4.22
N ASP A 82 -10.66 -3.62 3.91
CA ASP A 82 -9.88 -3.47 2.69
C ASP A 82 -10.69 -3.81 1.43
N LEU A 83 -11.55 -4.83 1.50
CA LEU A 83 -12.50 -5.14 0.41
C LEU A 83 -13.51 -4.00 0.19
N THR A 84 -14.00 -3.39 1.27
CA THR A 84 -14.89 -2.22 1.19
C THR A 84 -14.15 -1.03 0.57
N GLN A 85 -12.89 -0.80 0.93
CA GLN A 85 -12.07 0.25 0.31
C GLN A 85 -11.84 -0.01 -1.18
N ALA A 86 -11.65 -1.26 -1.60
CA ALA A 86 -11.57 -1.60 -3.01
C ALA A 86 -12.86 -1.20 -3.76
N CYS A 87 -14.04 -1.45 -3.16
CA CYS A 87 -15.31 -1.00 -3.71
C CYS A 87 -15.41 0.52 -3.81
N ASP A 88 -15.04 1.23 -2.75
CA ASP A 88 -15.12 2.70 -2.64
C ASP A 88 -14.20 3.41 -3.64
N ASN A 89 -13.02 2.84 -3.88
CA ASN A 89 -12.03 3.39 -4.80
C ASN A 89 -12.36 3.11 -6.27
N THR A 90 -13.07 2.01 -6.55
CA THR A 90 -13.47 1.65 -7.92
C THR A 90 -14.79 2.30 -8.35
N TYR A 91 -15.80 2.31 -7.47
CA TYR A 91 -17.15 2.75 -7.80
C TYR A 91 -17.49 4.07 -7.12
N SER A 92 -17.95 5.05 -7.90
CA SER A 92 -18.42 6.33 -7.34
C SER A 92 -19.59 6.12 -6.37
N ALA A 93 -19.77 7.04 -5.42
CA ALA A 93 -20.80 6.94 -4.37
C ALA A 93 -22.24 6.79 -4.90
N ILE A 94 -22.52 7.25 -6.13
CA ILE A 94 -23.85 7.14 -6.77
C ILE A 94 -23.98 5.89 -7.66
N ASN A 95 -22.90 5.15 -7.88
CA ASN A 95 -22.93 3.93 -8.70
C ASN A 95 -23.55 2.78 -7.89
N PRO A 96 -24.68 2.18 -8.32
CA PRO A 96 -25.32 1.10 -7.59
C PRO A 96 -24.46 -0.17 -7.44
N LEU A 97 -23.44 -0.34 -8.31
CA LEU A 97 -22.47 -1.44 -8.16
C LEU A 97 -21.66 -1.31 -6.87
N ARG A 98 -21.47 -0.11 -6.33
CA ARG A 98 -20.77 0.10 -5.07
C ARG A 98 -21.45 -0.67 -3.93
N TYR A 99 -22.74 -0.47 -3.72
CA TYR A 99 -23.50 -1.15 -2.67
C TYR A 99 -23.50 -2.67 -2.83
N SER A 100 -23.56 -3.15 -4.07
CA SER A 100 -23.51 -4.59 -4.35
C SER A 100 -22.11 -5.16 -4.07
N CYS A 101 -21.05 -4.41 -4.41
CA CYS A 101 -19.66 -4.74 -4.11
C CYS A 101 -19.42 -4.83 -2.59
N GLU A 102 -19.86 -3.81 -1.82
CA GLU A 102 -19.76 -3.80 -0.36
C GLU A 102 -20.55 -4.96 0.27
N GLY A 103 -21.71 -5.32 -0.29
CA GLY A 103 -22.46 -6.50 0.12
C GLY A 103 -21.69 -7.81 -0.09
N VAL A 104 -20.99 -7.94 -1.22
CA VAL A 104 -20.11 -9.09 -1.49
C VAL A 104 -18.92 -9.09 -0.52
N ALA A 105 -18.31 -7.94 -0.22
CA ALA A 105 -17.25 -7.82 0.80
C ALA A 105 -17.73 -8.34 2.17
N GLY A 106 -18.95 -8.00 2.57
CA GLY A 106 -19.60 -8.58 3.76
C GLY A 106 -19.75 -10.11 3.68
N GLY A 107 -20.04 -10.64 2.50
CA GLY A 107 -20.06 -12.09 2.24
C GLY A 107 -18.71 -12.76 2.49
N TYR A 108 -17.60 -12.14 2.07
CA TYR A 108 -16.24 -12.66 2.27
C TYR A 108 -15.91 -12.72 3.76
N TYR A 109 -16.17 -11.63 4.48
CA TYR A 109 -16.02 -11.58 5.93
C TYR A 109 -16.79 -12.72 6.62
N ASN A 110 -18.08 -12.87 6.32
CA ASN A 110 -18.89 -13.92 6.92
C ASN A 110 -18.37 -15.34 6.59
N ALA A 111 -17.86 -15.54 5.38
CA ALA A 111 -17.27 -16.81 4.97
C ALA A 111 -16.00 -17.13 5.79
N VAL A 112 -15.05 -16.19 5.93
CA VAL A 112 -13.82 -16.43 6.72
C VAL A 112 -14.12 -16.55 8.22
N ARG A 113 -15.11 -15.82 8.75
CA ARG A 113 -15.58 -16.00 10.14
C ARG A 113 -16.10 -17.42 10.39
N THR A 114 -16.85 -17.96 9.42
CA THR A 114 -17.52 -19.26 9.54
C THR A 114 -16.57 -20.43 9.27
N PHE A 115 -15.70 -20.33 8.25
CA PHE A 115 -14.91 -21.45 7.75
C PHE A 115 -13.40 -21.27 7.88
N GLY A 116 -12.91 -20.05 8.14
CA GLY A 116 -11.48 -19.72 8.11
C GLY A 116 -10.67 -20.22 9.31
N ARG A 117 -11.30 -20.67 10.41
CA ARG A 117 -10.57 -21.01 11.65
C ARG A 117 -9.47 -22.06 11.44
N SER A 118 -9.72 -23.05 10.58
CA SER A 118 -8.75 -24.11 10.29
C SER A 118 -7.51 -23.64 9.52
N HIS A 119 -7.56 -22.44 8.95
CA HIS A 119 -6.47 -21.84 8.18
C HIS A 119 -5.70 -20.77 8.97
N TYR A 120 -6.13 -20.45 10.19
CA TYR A 120 -5.47 -19.47 11.03
C TYR A 120 -4.25 -20.09 11.73
N GLU A 121 -3.06 -19.63 11.37
CA GLU A 121 -1.76 -20.08 11.89
C GLU A 121 -1.08 -19.04 12.81
N GLY A 122 -1.69 -17.86 12.95
CA GLY A 122 -1.22 -16.79 13.81
C GLY A 122 -1.16 -17.19 15.29
N SER A 123 -0.43 -16.38 16.06
CA SER A 123 -0.23 -16.57 17.51
C SER A 123 -1.24 -15.81 18.39
N GLY A 124 -2.11 -15.01 17.78
CA GLY A 124 -3.20 -14.30 18.46
C GLY A 124 -4.40 -15.20 18.80
N ASP A 125 -5.48 -14.59 19.30
CA ASP A 125 -6.71 -15.32 19.60
C ASP A 125 -7.32 -15.90 18.30
N PRO A 126 -7.46 -17.24 18.18
CA PRO A 126 -8.02 -17.88 16.99
C PRO A 126 -9.56 -17.80 16.92
N SER A 127 -10.22 -17.14 17.87
CA SER A 127 -11.68 -17.08 17.96
C SER A 127 -12.34 -16.24 16.88
#